data_AF-A0A0G0CBP3-F1
#
_entry.id   AF-A0A0G0CBP3-F1
#
_cell.length_a   1.000
_cell.length_b   1.000
_cell.length_c   1.000
_cell.angle_alpha   90.00
_cell.angle_beta   90.00
_cell.angle_gamma   90.00
#
_symmetry.space_group_name_H-M   'P 1'
#
loop_
_entity.id
_entity.type
_entity.pdbx_description
1 polymer ?
#
loop_
_entity_poly.entity_id
_entity_poly.type
_entity_poly.pdbx_seq_one_letter_code
_entity_poly.pdbx_strand_id
1 'polypeptide(L)'
;MKKLLSLMVFLLLFVGIFLQGQYVNAAFSDVSASNPYYDAILYSQENSIVKGYEDGSFKPENKINRAEFTKIIINSAYGDYSEEWVSCYQPYAEDLKSCNGSRECSQGVYNSYTTCVEHIQPCYIDYAENVRVKCTNEDGIVNKACEDVYETQYNSCINGEDVYVDFIANNQEALKEYEKFAYYAKYIESLANDYSTCFSDIDHSKWYAKYVCFAKVKKIITGYPDGKFYPEKSINFVEAAKITVNGFNYEVTENNKIWYKPYVKALEERKSIPMSIYAFAQEITRGEFAEIVYRLREGITDKDSKTFDELGK
;
A
#
# COMPACT_ATOMS: atom_id res chain seq x y z
N MET A 1 -38.14 -20.84 41.80
CA MET A 1 -36.90 -21.55 41.43
C MET A 1 -36.64 -21.57 39.91
N LYS A 2 -37.57 -22.02 39.05
CA LYS A 2 -37.34 -22.08 37.58
C LYS A 2 -37.01 -20.74 36.90
N LYS A 3 -37.63 -19.62 37.32
CA LYS A 3 -37.35 -18.27 36.79
C LYS A 3 -35.99 -17.70 37.25
N LEU A 4 -35.55 -18.04 38.46
CA LEU A 4 -34.22 -17.69 38.99
C LEU A 4 -33.11 -18.50 38.29
N LEU A 5 -33.37 -19.78 38.02
CA LEU A 5 -32.44 -20.63 37.27
C LEU A 5 -32.24 -20.12 35.83
N SER A 6 -33.32 -19.68 35.18
CA SER A 6 -33.28 -19.11 33.82
C SER A 6 -32.49 -17.80 33.75
N LEU A 7 -32.65 -16.91 34.76
CA LEU A 7 -31.93 -15.65 34.83
C LEU A 7 -30.42 -15.85 35.04
N MET A 8 -30.04 -16.84 35.86
CA MET A 8 -28.63 -17.19 36.09
C MET A 8 -27.96 -17.79 34.85
N VAL A 9 -28.69 -18.60 34.08
CA VAL A 9 -28.18 -19.14 32.80
C VAL A 9 -28.00 -18.02 31.78
N PHE A 10 -28.92 -17.06 31.71
CA PHE A 10 -28.79 -15.91 30.81
C PHE A 10 -27.63 -14.98 31.20
N LEU A 11 -27.42 -14.77 32.51
CA LEU A 11 -26.28 -13.99 33.03
C LEU A 11 -24.94 -14.69 32.73
N LEU A 12 -24.86 -16.01 32.89
CA LEU A 12 -23.65 -16.79 32.57
C LEU A 12 -23.34 -16.80 31.06
N LEU A 13 -24.37 -16.81 30.20
CA LEU A 13 -24.20 -16.70 28.75
C LEU A 13 -23.79 -15.27 28.32
N PHE A 14 -24.33 -14.22 28.96
CA PHE A 14 -23.94 -12.83 28.69
C PHE A 14 -22.52 -12.51 29.16
N VAL A 15 -22.10 -13.03 30.32
CA VAL A 15 -20.73 -12.89 30.83
C VAL A 15 -19.73 -13.66 29.97
N GLY A 16 -20.11 -14.81 29.41
CA GLY A 16 -19.27 -15.59 28.50
C GLY A 16 -18.99 -14.89 27.15
N ILE A 17 -19.92 -14.10 26.64
CA ILE A 17 -19.73 -13.33 25.39
C ILE A 17 -18.85 -12.08 25.63
N PHE A 18 -18.88 -11.50 26.82
CA PHE A 18 -18.01 -10.37 27.21
C PHE A 18 -16.55 -10.78 27.54
N LEU A 19 -16.28 -12.09 27.70
CA LEU A 19 -14.93 -12.63 27.91
C LEU A 19 -14.23 -13.06 26.61
N GLN A 20 -14.70 -12.59 25.45
CA GLN A 20 -13.84 -12.54 24.27
C GLN A 20 -12.89 -11.34 24.42
N GLY A 21 -12.02 -11.42 25.42
CA GLY A 21 -10.85 -10.54 25.50
C GLY A 21 -10.13 -10.65 24.16
N GLN A 22 -9.96 -9.51 23.50
CA GLN A 22 -9.18 -9.42 22.28
C GLN A 22 -7.80 -10.00 22.62
N TYR A 23 -7.47 -11.17 22.08
CA TYR A 23 -6.11 -11.68 22.14
C TYR A 23 -5.27 -10.67 21.35
N VAL A 24 -4.63 -9.73 22.05
CA VAL A 24 -3.52 -8.98 21.48
C VAL A 24 -2.51 -10.06 21.10
N ASN A 25 -2.37 -10.30 19.79
CA ASN A 25 -1.48 -11.32 19.30
C ASN A 25 -0.10 -11.05 19.91
N ALA A 26 0.48 -12.04 20.58
CA ALA A 26 1.78 -11.87 21.21
C ALA A 26 2.77 -11.32 20.18
N ALA A 27 3.63 -10.41 20.62
CA ALA A 27 4.83 -10.05 19.87
C ALA A 27 5.51 -11.34 19.37
N PHE A 28 6.16 -11.26 18.21
CA PHE A 28 6.83 -12.40 17.57
C PHE A 28 7.61 -13.26 18.58
N SER A 29 7.60 -14.57 18.36
CA SER A 29 8.10 -15.57 19.33
C SER A 29 9.56 -15.38 19.76
N ASP A 30 10.34 -14.67 18.96
CA ASP A 30 11.76 -14.36 19.14
C ASP A 30 12.04 -12.89 19.48
N VAL A 31 11.01 -12.11 19.84
CA VAL A 31 11.12 -10.68 20.16
C VAL A 31 10.67 -10.44 21.60
N SER A 32 11.63 -10.33 22.52
CA SER A 32 11.36 -9.95 23.91
C SER A 32 11.19 -8.43 24.07
N ALA A 33 10.51 -8.00 25.14
CA ALA A 33 10.39 -6.59 25.52
C ALA A 33 11.74 -5.88 25.79
N SER A 34 12.83 -6.64 25.97
CA SER A 34 14.18 -6.11 26.12
C SER A 34 14.95 -5.98 24.80
N ASN A 35 14.36 -6.40 23.67
CA ASN A 35 14.97 -6.24 22.36
C ASN A 35 15.07 -4.74 22.01
N PRO A 36 16.22 -4.24 21.53
CA PRO A 36 16.39 -2.80 21.23
C PRO A 36 15.44 -2.29 20.12
N TYR A 37 14.89 -3.18 19.31
CA TYR A 37 13.95 -2.87 18.23
C TYR A 37 12.49 -3.24 18.59
N TYR A 38 12.20 -3.57 19.85
CA TYR A 38 10.88 -4.04 20.29
C TYR A 38 9.75 -3.12 19.84
N ASP A 39 9.84 -1.82 20.14
CA ASP A 39 8.80 -0.83 19.80
C ASP A 39 8.60 -0.71 18.28
N ALA A 40 9.70 -0.72 17.51
CA ALA A 40 9.66 -0.61 16.07
C ALA A 40 9.05 -1.85 15.41
N ILE A 41 9.33 -3.03 15.96
CA ILE A 41 8.78 -4.31 15.48
C ILE A 41 7.29 -4.38 15.81
N LEU A 42 6.90 -3.99 17.02
CA LEU A 42 5.50 -3.95 17.43
C LEU A 42 4.71 -2.97 16.57
N TYR A 43 5.22 -1.75 16.37
CA TYR A 43 4.65 -0.76 15.46
C TYR A 43 4.45 -1.33 14.05
N SER A 44 5.47 -2.00 13.53
CA SER A 44 5.41 -2.59 12.19
C SER A 44 4.36 -3.70 12.08
N GLN A 45 4.13 -4.46 13.15
CA GLN A 45 3.10 -5.49 13.22
C GLN A 45 1.70 -4.88 13.30
N GLU A 46 1.50 -3.91 14.20
CA GLU A 46 0.22 -3.23 14.43
C GLU A 46 -0.27 -2.48 13.18
N ASN A 47 0.65 -1.92 12.39
CA ASN A 47 0.34 -1.20 11.15
C ASN A 47 0.33 -2.11 9.91
N SER A 48 0.33 -3.44 10.09
CA SER A 48 0.34 -4.42 8.98
C SER A 48 1.51 -4.27 8.00
N ILE A 49 2.61 -3.64 8.42
CA ILE A 49 3.82 -3.49 7.62
C ILE A 49 4.56 -4.83 7.54
N VAL A 50 4.65 -5.54 8.67
CA VAL A 50 5.30 -6.85 8.77
C VAL A 50 4.38 -7.87 9.43
N LYS A 51 4.27 -9.06 8.82
CA LYS A 51 3.52 -10.20 9.36
C LYS A 51 4.39 -11.28 10.01
N GLY A 52 5.72 -11.14 9.94
CA GLY A 52 6.69 -12.15 10.39
C GLY A 52 6.81 -13.34 9.43
N TYR A 53 7.46 -14.39 9.92
CA TYR A 53 7.59 -15.68 9.24
C TYR A 53 6.47 -16.64 9.66
N GLU A 54 6.26 -17.70 8.87
CA GLU A 54 5.25 -18.73 9.15
C GLU A 54 5.45 -19.43 10.50
N ASP A 55 6.70 -19.46 11.00
CA ASP A 55 7.06 -20.01 12.32
C ASP A 55 6.72 -19.07 13.49
N GLY A 56 6.10 -17.91 13.22
CA GLY A 56 5.70 -16.91 14.21
C GLY A 56 6.83 -15.99 14.68
N SER A 57 8.01 -16.07 14.06
CA SER A 57 9.17 -15.24 14.40
C SER A 57 9.29 -13.98 13.53
N PHE A 58 10.09 -13.01 13.98
CA PHE A 58 10.47 -11.80 13.23
C PHE A 58 11.90 -11.86 12.70
N LYS A 59 12.82 -12.52 13.43
CA LYS A 59 14.26 -12.63 13.19
C LYS A 59 14.98 -11.28 13.13
N PRO A 60 14.96 -10.48 14.21
CA PRO A 60 15.45 -9.09 14.19
C PRO A 60 16.94 -8.96 13.87
N GLU A 61 17.75 -9.95 14.24
CA GLU A 61 19.20 -9.95 14.02
C GLU A 61 19.61 -10.47 12.64
N ASN A 62 18.69 -11.09 11.89
CA ASN A 62 19.00 -11.59 10.55
C ASN A 62 19.21 -10.43 9.59
N LYS A 63 20.21 -10.58 8.70
CA LYS A 63 20.39 -9.67 7.57
C LYS A 63 19.15 -9.71 6.68
N ILE A 64 18.63 -8.54 6.37
CA ILE A 64 17.44 -8.43 5.52
C ILE A 64 17.87 -8.55 4.06
N ASN A 65 17.19 -9.41 3.32
CA ASN A 65 17.41 -9.50 1.87
C ASN A 65 16.62 -8.40 1.13
N ARG A 66 16.97 -8.19 -0.14
CA ARG A 66 16.37 -7.12 -0.96
C ARG A 66 14.88 -7.31 -1.19
N ALA A 67 14.39 -8.55 -1.32
CA ALA A 67 12.97 -8.85 -1.47
C ALA A 67 12.16 -8.46 -0.21
N GLU A 68 12.61 -8.87 0.96
CA GLU A 68 12.02 -8.53 2.26
C GLU A 68 12.06 -7.02 2.49
N PHE A 69 13.21 -6.40 2.25
CA PHE A 69 13.37 -4.96 2.36
C PHE A 69 12.37 -4.20 1.48
N THR A 70 12.24 -4.59 0.20
CA THR A 70 11.30 -3.95 -0.73
C THR A 70 9.84 -4.14 -0.32
N LYS A 71 9.45 -5.32 0.19
CA LYS A 71 8.10 -5.50 0.73
C LYS A 71 7.82 -4.55 1.89
N ILE A 72 8.74 -4.47 2.85
CA ILE A 72 8.57 -3.63 4.04
C ILE A 72 8.47 -2.15 3.65
N ILE A 73 9.37 -1.63 2.80
CA ILE A 73 9.30 -0.21 2.41
C ILE A 73 8.02 0.12 1.64
N ILE A 74 7.56 -0.77 0.75
CA ILE A 74 6.32 -0.56 0.01
C ILE A 74 5.13 -0.55 0.96
N ASN A 75 5.02 -1.51 1.87
CA ASN A 75 3.94 -1.52 2.85
C ASN A 75 3.99 -0.30 3.77
N SER A 76 5.18 0.16 4.14
CA SER A 76 5.36 1.33 5.00
C SER A 76 4.96 2.65 4.32
N ALA A 77 5.25 2.79 3.03
CA ALA A 77 5.00 4.04 2.30
C ALA A 77 3.61 4.08 1.65
N TYR A 78 3.03 2.92 1.29
CA TYR A 78 1.80 2.83 0.50
C TYR A 78 0.65 2.06 1.18
N GLY A 79 0.85 1.53 2.40
CA GLY A 79 -0.13 0.68 3.10
C GLY A 79 0.01 -0.81 2.77
N ASP A 80 -0.70 -1.69 3.48
CA ASP A 80 -0.62 -3.15 3.24
C ASP A 80 -1.05 -3.44 1.80
N TYR A 81 -0.07 -3.71 0.94
CA TYR A 81 -0.28 -4.14 -0.43
C TYR A 81 -0.70 -5.62 -0.37
N SER A 82 -1.93 -5.86 0.09
CA SER A 82 -2.47 -7.19 0.39
C SER A 82 -2.63 -8.03 -0.88
N GLU A 83 -2.94 -9.32 -0.72
CA GLU A 83 -3.22 -10.24 -1.84
C GLU A 83 -4.45 -9.83 -2.66
N GLU A 84 -5.38 -9.06 -2.08
CA GLU A 84 -6.56 -8.54 -2.79
C GLU A 84 -6.20 -7.64 -3.97
N TRP A 85 -5.10 -6.87 -3.85
CA TRP A 85 -4.63 -6.00 -4.93
C TRP A 85 -4.20 -6.79 -6.17
N VAL A 86 -3.51 -7.92 -5.99
CA VAL A 86 -3.05 -8.79 -7.10
C VAL A 86 -4.17 -9.64 -7.65
N SER A 87 -5.08 -10.11 -6.78
CA SER A 87 -6.29 -10.84 -7.18
C SER A 87 -7.14 -10.07 -8.17
N CYS A 88 -7.08 -8.74 -8.14
CA CYS A 88 -7.84 -7.93 -9.06
C CYS A 88 -7.03 -7.39 -10.26
N TYR A 89 -5.78 -7.00 -10.02
CA TYR A 89 -4.99 -6.35 -11.06
C TYR A 89 -4.54 -7.32 -12.16
N GLN A 90 -4.24 -8.56 -11.81
CA GLN A 90 -3.76 -9.54 -12.79
C GLN A 90 -4.85 -9.92 -13.79
N PRO A 91 -6.09 -10.27 -13.36
CA PRO A 91 -7.21 -10.48 -14.29
C PRO A 91 -7.57 -9.21 -15.07
N TYR A 92 -7.59 -8.05 -14.42
CA TYR A 92 -7.84 -6.76 -15.09
C TYR A 92 -6.84 -6.47 -16.23
N ALA A 93 -5.54 -6.69 -15.98
CA ALA A 93 -4.48 -6.50 -16.97
C ALA A 93 -4.56 -7.50 -18.13
N GLU A 94 -4.91 -8.76 -17.86
CA GLU A 94 -5.09 -9.78 -18.89
C GLU A 94 -6.33 -9.48 -19.76
N ASP A 95 -7.44 -9.08 -19.14
CA ASP A 95 -8.67 -8.70 -19.83
C ASP A 95 -8.48 -7.43 -20.67
N LEU A 96 -7.77 -6.42 -20.17
CA LEU A 96 -7.41 -5.23 -20.96
C LEU A 96 -6.51 -5.56 -22.15
N LYS A 97 -5.55 -6.48 -22.00
CA LYS A 97 -4.73 -6.94 -23.13
C LYS A 97 -5.59 -7.62 -24.19
N SER A 98 -6.62 -8.37 -23.78
CA SER A 98 -7.57 -9.00 -24.71
C SER A 98 -8.38 -7.97 -25.53
N CYS A 99 -8.52 -6.73 -25.02
CA CYS A 99 -9.27 -5.68 -25.69
C CYS A 99 -8.58 -5.10 -26.93
N ASN A 100 -7.26 -5.31 -27.13
CA ASN A 100 -6.51 -4.80 -28.29
C ASN A 100 -6.76 -3.32 -28.61
N GLY A 101 -6.93 -2.48 -27.58
CA GLY A 101 -7.20 -1.04 -27.72
C GLY A 101 -8.64 -0.65 -28.06
N SER A 102 -9.60 -1.59 -28.03
CA SER A 102 -11.03 -1.28 -28.19
C SER A 102 -11.57 -0.50 -26.99
N ARG A 103 -12.09 0.70 -27.25
CA ARG A 103 -12.64 1.60 -26.22
C ARG A 103 -13.80 0.99 -25.45
N GLU A 104 -14.71 0.31 -26.15
CA GLU A 104 -15.91 -0.29 -25.56
C GLU A 104 -15.54 -1.50 -24.68
N CYS A 105 -14.57 -2.31 -25.12
CA CYS A 105 -14.03 -3.41 -24.33
C CYS A 105 -13.30 -2.92 -23.08
N SER A 106 -12.39 -1.95 -23.21
CA SER A 106 -11.66 -1.40 -22.06
C SER A 106 -12.59 -0.77 -21.03
N GLN A 107 -13.69 -0.15 -21.47
CA GLN A 107 -14.74 0.37 -20.57
C GLN A 107 -15.51 -0.77 -19.87
N GLY A 108 -15.83 -1.84 -20.59
CA GLY A 108 -16.48 -3.04 -20.03
C GLY A 108 -15.59 -3.75 -19.00
N VAL A 109 -14.29 -3.87 -19.28
CA VAL A 109 -13.30 -4.38 -18.33
C VAL A 109 -13.23 -3.46 -17.11
N TYR A 110 -13.08 -2.14 -17.29
CA TYR A 110 -13.12 -1.19 -16.16
C TYR A 110 -14.35 -1.41 -15.25
N ASN A 111 -15.55 -1.47 -15.82
CA ASN A 111 -16.79 -1.64 -15.08
C ASN A 111 -16.92 -3.01 -14.38
N SER A 112 -16.16 -4.01 -14.83
CA SER A 112 -16.13 -5.36 -14.23
C SER A 112 -15.22 -5.43 -13.00
N TYR A 113 -14.34 -4.45 -12.82
CA TYR A 113 -13.33 -4.40 -11.76
C TYR A 113 -13.46 -3.13 -10.89
N THR A 114 -14.59 -2.42 -10.95
CA THR A 114 -14.85 -1.12 -10.29
C THR A 114 -14.56 -1.14 -8.79
N THR A 115 -14.96 -2.22 -8.10
CA THR A 115 -14.69 -2.44 -6.68
C THR A 115 -13.19 -2.50 -6.35
N CYS A 116 -12.36 -2.91 -7.29
CA CYS A 116 -10.91 -2.91 -7.10
C CYS A 116 -10.28 -1.56 -7.39
N VAL A 117 -10.80 -0.84 -8.39
CA VAL A 117 -10.34 0.51 -8.72
C VAL A 117 -10.64 1.48 -7.57
N GLU A 118 -11.76 1.27 -6.87
CA GLU A 118 -12.11 2.03 -5.67
C GLU A 118 -11.17 1.74 -4.48
N HIS A 119 -10.61 0.52 -4.36
CA HIS A 119 -9.61 0.17 -3.34
C HIS A 119 -8.17 0.66 -3.65
N ILE A 120 -7.92 1.20 -4.86
CA ILE A 120 -6.63 1.85 -5.21
C ILE A 120 -6.49 3.22 -4.52
N GLN A 121 -7.57 3.74 -3.90
CA GLN A 121 -7.59 5.05 -3.28
C GLN A 121 -7.87 4.99 -1.76
N PRO A 122 -6.83 4.81 -0.91
CA PRO A 122 -6.84 5.37 0.43
C PRO A 122 -5.98 6.63 0.55
N CYS A 123 -5.39 7.14 -0.54
CA CYS A 123 -4.69 8.41 -0.53
C CYS A 123 -5.19 9.27 -1.69
N TYR A 124 -5.93 10.32 -1.33
CA TYR A 124 -6.29 11.47 -2.17
C TYR A 124 -7.62 11.41 -2.96
N ILE A 125 -8.74 11.27 -2.25
CA ILE A 125 -9.97 12.03 -2.56
C ILE A 125 -10.50 12.57 -1.24
N ASP A 126 -10.21 13.85 -0.97
CA ASP A 126 -11.06 14.65 -0.09
C ASP A 126 -12.23 15.14 -0.95
N TYR A 127 -13.42 15.07 -0.37
CA TYR A 127 -14.76 15.09 -0.98
C TYR A 127 -14.98 16.05 -2.17
N ALA A 128 -15.51 15.52 -3.28
CA ALA A 128 -16.27 16.32 -4.24
C ALA A 128 -17.76 16.25 -3.86
N GLU A 129 -18.22 17.25 -3.11
CA GLU A 129 -19.64 17.48 -2.89
C GLU A 129 -20.31 17.92 -4.22
N ASN A 130 -21.50 17.36 -4.48
CA ASN A 130 -22.50 17.79 -5.48
C ASN A 130 -22.38 17.24 -6.91
N VAL A 131 -22.83 16.00 -7.11
CA VAL A 131 -23.26 15.51 -8.44
C VAL A 131 -24.79 15.48 -8.48
N ARG A 132 -25.41 16.22 -9.43
CA ARG A 132 -26.85 16.10 -9.75
C ARG A 132 -27.04 15.16 -10.93
N VAL A 133 -27.85 14.11 -10.74
CA VAL A 133 -28.23 13.15 -11.79
C VAL A 133 -29.61 13.51 -12.34
N LYS A 134 -29.82 13.36 -13.65
CA LYS A 134 -31.12 13.58 -14.31
C LYS A 134 -31.55 12.28 -14.97
N CYS A 135 -32.70 11.74 -14.55
CA CYS A 135 -33.28 10.55 -15.16
C CYS A 135 -34.35 10.95 -16.20
N THR A 136 -34.35 10.28 -17.35
CA THR A 136 -35.37 10.41 -18.40
C THR A 136 -35.86 9.02 -18.77
N ASN A 137 -37.16 8.87 -19.01
CA ASN A 137 -37.72 7.66 -19.63
C ASN A 137 -37.58 7.73 -21.17
N GLU A 138 -37.94 6.64 -21.87
CA GLU A 138 -37.78 6.51 -23.34
C GLU A 138 -38.47 7.63 -24.15
N ASP A 139 -39.49 8.29 -23.58
CA ASP A 139 -40.21 9.42 -24.19
C ASP A 139 -39.61 10.82 -23.87
N GLY A 140 -38.52 10.90 -23.10
CA GLY A 140 -37.85 12.16 -22.76
C GLY A 140 -38.61 13.07 -21.76
N ILE A 141 -39.60 12.54 -21.03
CA ILE A 141 -40.39 13.32 -20.07
C ILE A 141 -39.71 13.30 -18.69
N VAL A 142 -39.35 14.48 -18.20
CA VAL A 142 -38.69 14.68 -16.90
C VAL A 142 -39.72 14.59 -15.77
N ASN A 143 -39.82 13.43 -15.12
CA ASN A 143 -40.61 13.30 -13.90
C ASN A 143 -39.73 13.63 -12.66
N LYS A 144 -39.77 14.91 -12.28
CA LYS A 144 -39.29 15.50 -11.02
C LYS A 144 -37.76 15.48 -10.82
N ALA A 145 -37.20 16.65 -10.51
CA ALA A 145 -35.81 16.76 -10.08
C ALA A 145 -35.63 16.02 -8.75
N CYS A 146 -34.73 15.02 -8.73
CA CYS A 146 -34.21 14.46 -7.49
C CYS A 146 -33.21 15.47 -6.93
N GLU A 147 -33.66 16.33 -6.01
CA GLU A 147 -32.73 17.04 -5.13
C GLU A 147 -32.37 16.10 -3.98
N ASP A 148 -31.06 15.92 -3.79
CA ASP A 148 -30.37 15.25 -2.69
C ASP A 148 -30.72 13.76 -2.49
N VAL A 149 -29.96 12.88 -3.14
CA VAL A 149 -30.03 11.42 -2.91
C VAL A 149 -28.82 10.97 -2.10
N TYR A 150 -29.04 10.66 -0.81
CA TYR A 150 -28.13 9.82 -0.03
C TYR A 150 -28.35 8.33 -0.37
N GLU A 151 -27.28 7.56 -0.23
CA GLU A 151 -27.05 6.17 -0.68
C GLU A 151 -28.11 5.10 -0.34
N THR A 152 -29.15 5.41 0.45
CA THR A 152 -30.16 4.43 0.90
C THR A 152 -31.51 4.50 0.18
N GLN A 153 -31.70 5.39 -0.80
CA GLN A 153 -32.95 5.49 -1.58
C GLN A 153 -32.85 5.04 -3.06
N TYR A 154 -31.79 4.33 -3.44
CA TYR A 154 -31.62 3.82 -4.82
C TYR A 154 -32.74 2.83 -5.24
N ASN A 155 -33.35 2.13 -4.28
CA ASN A 155 -34.33 1.07 -4.56
C ASN A 155 -35.80 1.53 -4.63
N SER A 156 -36.11 2.83 -4.55
CA SER A 156 -37.51 3.31 -4.64
C SER A 156 -37.92 3.84 -6.02
N CYS A 157 -36.97 4.01 -6.95
CA CYS A 157 -37.24 4.55 -8.29
C CYS A 157 -37.56 3.48 -9.35
N ILE A 158 -37.62 2.19 -8.98
CA ILE A 158 -37.79 1.10 -9.94
C ILE A 158 -39.18 0.48 -9.77
N ASN A 159 -40.13 1.00 -10.53
CA ASN A 159 -41.28 0.21 -10.99
C ASN A 159 -41.12 -0.03 -12.50
N GLY A 160 -40.20 -0.93 -12.86
CA GLY A 160 -40.38 -1.81 -14.01
C GLY A 160 -40.10 -1.29 -15.42
N GLU A 161 -39.30 -0.25 -15.66
CA GLU A 161 -38.87 0.12 -17.02
C GLU A 161 -37.35 0.39 -17.08
N ASP A 162 -36.71 -0.07 -18.16
CA ASP A 162 -35.28 0.08 -18.43
C ASP A 162 -34.92 1.56 -18.57
N VAL A 163 -34.05 2.07 -17.69
CA VAL A 163 -33.56 3.46 -17.75
C VAL A 163 -32.14 3.47 -18.29
N TYR A 164 -31.95 4.12 -19.45
CA TYR A 164 -30.63 4.43 -19.97
C TYR A 164 -30.07 5.70 -19.31
N VAL A 165 -28.89 5.59 -18.72
CA VAL A 165 -28.16 6.72 -18.13
C VAL A 165 -27.19 7.27 -19.17
N ASP A 166 -27.56 8.37 -19.82
CA ASP A 166 -26.68 9.08 -20.75
C ASP A 166 -25.84 10.12 -19.98
N PHE A 167 -24.53 9.89 -19.88
CA PHE A 167 -23.58 10.83 -19.28
C PHE A 167 -23.32 11.99 -20.26
N ILE A 168 -24.21 12.98 -20.30
CA ILE A 168 -23.96 14.23 -21.05
C ILE A 168 -23.07 15.13 -20.20
N ALA A 169 -21.75 14.95 -20.29
CA ALA A 169 -20.76 15.80 -19.64
C ALA A 169 -20.65 17.18 -20.33
N ASN A 170 -21.60 18.07 -20.03
CA ASN A 170 -21.50 19.50 -20.39
C ASN A 170 -20.99 20.38 -19.25
N ASN A 171 -20.29 19.80 -18.27
CA ASN A 171 -19.58 20.55 -17.24
C ASN A 171 -18.06 20.36 -17.42
N GLN A 172 -17.34 21.48 -17.59
CA GLN A 172 -15.89 21.53 -17.77
C GLN A 172 -15.12 20.89 -16.59
N GLU A 173 -15.76 20.74 -15.44
CA GLU A 173 -15.23 20.06 -14.24
C GLU A 173 -15.34 18.53 -14.34
N ALA A 174 -16.48 18.00 -14.82
CA ALA A 174 -16.66 16.57 -15.09
C ALA A 174 -15.77 16.08 -16.26
N LEU A 175 -15.49 16.94 -17.24
CA LEU A 175 -14.50 16.65 -18.29
C LEU A 175 -13.08 16.56 -17.75
N LYS A 176 -12.68 17.40 -16.78
CA LYS A 176 -11.38 17.31 -16.10
C LYS A 176 -11.25 16.02 -15.28
N GLU A 177 -12.34 15.58 -14.65
CA GLU A 177 -12.39 14.31 -13.93
C GLU A 177 -12.31 13.10 -14.88
N TYR A 178 -13.00 13.15 -16.03
CA TYR A 178 -12.91 12.12 -17.07
C TYR A 178 -11.52 12.05 -17.71
N GLU A 179 -10.85 13.18 -17.95
CA GLU A 179 -9.47 13.23 -18.43
C GLU A 179 -8.48 12.65 -17.40
N LYS A 180 -8.70 12.93 -16.11
CA LYS A 180 -7.92 12.36 -15.00
C LYS A 180 -8.09 10.84 -14.92
N PHE A 181 -9.31 10.35 -15.15
CA PHE A 181 -9.64 8.93 -15.19
C PHE A 181 -9.02 8.21 -16.39
N ALA A 182 -9.08 8.80 -17.59
CA ALA A 182 -8.42 8.26 -18.78
C ALA A 182 -6.88 8.25 -18.62
N TYR A 183 -6.33 9.22 -17.89
CA TYR A 183 -4.93 9.22 -17.48
C TYR A 183 -4.62 8.07 -16.52
N TYR A 184 -5.46 7.81 -15.52
CA TYR A 184 -5.27 6.66 -14.61
C TYR A 184 -5.44 5.33 -15.32
N ALA A 185 -6.41 5.16 -16.23
CA ALA A 185 -6.56 3.94 -17.02
C ALA A 185 -5.33 3.68 -17.91
N LYS A 186 -4.80 4.71 -18.58
CA LYS A 186 -3.53 4.61 -19.32
C LYS A 186 -2.33 4.34 -18.41
N TYR A 187 -2.30 4.94 -17.22
CA TYR A 187 -1.27 4.71 -16.22
C TYR A 187 -1.31 3.26 -15.71
N ILE A 188 -2.50 2.72 -15.48
CA ILE A 188 -2.76 1.35 -15.04
C ILE A 188 -2.43 0.35 -16.17
N GLU A 189 -2.79 0.63 -17.42
CA GLU A 189 -2.35 -0.11 -18.61
C GLU A 189 -0.82 -0.08 -18.76
N SER A 190 -0.18 1.08 -18.53
CA SER A 190 1.28 1.21 -18.54
C SER A 190 1.94 0.43 -17.41
N LEU A 191 1.37 0.45 -16.20
CA LEU A 191 1.81 -0.32 -15.05
C LEU A 191 1.66 -1.83 -15.29
N ALA A 192 0.60 -2.27 -15.97
CA ALA A 192 0.36 -3.66 -16.35
C ALA A 192 1.35 -4.15 -17.42
N ASN A 193 1.68 -3.30 -18.40
CA ASN A 193 2.73 -3.58 -19.37
C ASN A 193 4.12 -3.52 -18.73
N ASP A 194 4.39 -2.57 -17.83
CA ASP A 194 5.68 -2.47 -17.13
C ASP A 194 5.86 -3.60 -16.10
N TYR A 195 4.77 -4.09 -15.50
CA TYR A 195 4.79 -5.31 -14.69
C TYR A 195 5.29 -6.50 -15.52
N SER A 196 4.92 -6.59 -16.81
CA SER A 196 5.46 -7.60 -17.73
C SER A 196 6.91 -7.34 -18.17
N THR A 197 7.46 -6.14 -17.91
CA THR A 197 8.86 -5.78 -18.15
C THR A 197 9.66 -5.61 -16.86
N CYS A 198 9.27 -6.33 -15.80
CA CYS A 198 9.98 -6.36 -14.52
C CYS A 198 11.44 -6.85 -14.67
N PHE A 199 12.23 -6.89 -13.59
CA PHE A 199 13.63 -7.36 -13.69
C PHE A 199 13.67 -8.81 -14.17
N SER A 200 14.66 -9.14 -15.02
CA SER A 200 14.74 -10.44 -15.70
C SER A 200 14.93 -11.63 -14.77
N ASP A 201 15.38 -11.38 -13.54
CA ASP A 201 15.63 -12.39 -12.51
C ASP A 201 14.50 -12.51 -11.48
N ILE A 202 13.35 -11.89 -11.75
CA ILE A 202 12.15 -12.00 -10.91
C ILE A 202 11.25 -13.10 -11.45
N ASP A 203 11.12 -14.15 -10.66
CA ASP A 203 10.07 -15.14 -10.82
C ASP A 203 8.75 -14.56 -10.32
N HIS A 204 7.82 -14.29 -11.25
CA HIS A 204 6.53 -13.67 -10.96
C HIS A 204 5.62 -14.50 -10.03
N SER A 205 5.91 -15.79 -9.84
CA SER A 205 5.18 -16.65 -8.88
C SER A 205 5.62 -16.45 -7.43
N LYS A 206 6.72 -15.75 -7.18
CA LYS A 206 7.25 -15.52 -5.83
C LYS A 206 6.50 -14.40 -5.12
N TRP A 207 6.31 -14.57 -3.81
CA TRP A 207 5.59 -13.64 -2.93
C TRP A 207 6.08 -12.18 -3.02
N TYR A 208 7.37 -11.96 -3.35
CA TYR A 208 7.97 -10.63 -3.44
C TYR A 208 7.78 -9.94 -4.80
N ALA A 209 7.45 -10.68 -5.86
CA ALA A 209 7.46 -10.16 -7.23
C ALA A 209 6.61 -8.90 -7.36
N LYS A 210 5.41 -8.90 -6.77
CA LYS A 210 4.49 -7.75 -6.81
C LYS A 210 5.10 -6.47 -6.25
N TYR A 211 5.76 -6.54 -5.10
CA TYR A 211 6.36 -5.38 -4.44
C TYR A 211 7.56 -4.88 -5.23
N VAL A 212 8.40 -5.79 -5.73
CA VAL A 212 9.58 -5.45 -6.52
C VAL A 212 9.18 -4.78 -7.84
N CYS A 213 8.22 -5.36 -8.57
CA CYS A 213 7.78 -4.78 -9.83
C CYS A 213 7.08 -3.43 -9.62
N PHE A 214 6.24 -3.30 -8.59
CA PHE A 214 5.64 -2.00 -8.23
C PHE A 214 6.72 -0.94 -7.91
N ALA A 215 7.69 -1.29 -7.08
CA ALA A 215 8.78 -0.40 -6.72
C ALA A 215 9.61 0.03 -7.94
N LYS A 216 9.76 -0.85 -8.95
CA LYS A 216 10.42 -0.53 -10.23
C LYS A 216 9.62 0.52 -11.00
N VAL A 217 8.30 0.33 -11.18
CA VAL A 217 7.48 1.30 -11.95
C VAL A 217 7.39 2.65 -11.27
N LYS A 218 7.32 2.67 -9.93
CA LYS A 218 7.38 3.89 -9.13
C LYS A 218 8.77 4.53 -9.08
N LYS A 219 9.77 3.93 -9.74
CA LYS A 219 11.18 4.37 -9.74
C LYS A 219 11.79 4.46 -8.34
N ILE A 220 11.23 3.71 -7.39
CA ILE A 220 11.76 3.57 -6.04
C ILE A 220 13.06 2.75 -6.10
N ILE A 221 13.07 1.73 -6.96
CA ILE A 221 14.24 0.90 -7.26
C ILE A 221 14.56 0.90 -8.76
N THR A 222 15.85 0.85 -9.10
CA THR A 222 16.33 0.80 -10.50
C THR A 222 17.04 -0.51 -10.86
N GLY A 223 17.31 -1.38 -9.87
CA GLY A 223 18.13 -2.58 -10.05
C GLY A 223 19.61 -2.28 -10.20
N TYR A 224 20.38 -3.30 -10.56
CA TYR A 224 21.82 -3.22 -10.81
C TYR A 224 22.14 -2.92 -12.29
N PRO A 225 23.38 -2.52 -12.62
CA PRO A 225 23.77 -2.19 -14.01
C PRO A 225 23.58 -3.32 -15.02
N ASP A 226 23.48 -4.57 -14.55
CA ASP A 226 23.20 -5.76 -15.37
C ASP A 226 21.71 -6.00 -15.62
N GLY A 227 20.83 -5.10 -15.15
CA GLY A 227 19.39 -5.18 -15.32
C GLY A 227 18.67 -6.11 -14.34
N LYS A 228 19.37 -6.64 -13.32
CA LYS A 228 18.82 -7.58 -12.34
C LYS A 228 18.50 -6.93 -11.00
N PHE A 229 17.70 -7.62 -10.18
CA PHE A 229 17.31 -7.19 -8.84
C PHE A 229 18.05 -7.90 -7.70
N TYR A 230 18.36 -9.19 -7.85
CA TYR A 230 18.92 -10.08 -6.84
C TYR A 230 18.09 -10.17 -5.55
N PRO A 231 16.89 -10.78 -5.59
CA PRO A 231 15.95 -10.75 -4.47
C PRO A 231 16.49 -11.32 -3.15
N GLU A 232 17.27 -12.39 -3.22
CA GLU A 232 17.82 -13.09 -2.04
C GLU A 232 19.11 -12.46 -1.49
N LYS A 233 19.69 -11.48 -2.19
CA LYS A 233 20.92 -10.83 -1.75
C LYS A 233 20.62 -9.92 -0.56
N SER A 234 21.44 -9.98 0.49
CA SER A 234 21.43 -9.00 1.58
C SER A 234 21.62 -7.57 1.05
N ILE A 235 20.95 -6.61 1.68
CA ILE A 235 21.09 -5.19 1.34
C ILE A 235 22.04 -4.49 2.30
N ASN A 236 22.92 -3.63 1.76
CA ASN A 236 23.76 -2.76 2.58
C ASN A 236 23.05 -1.43 2.90
N PHE A 237 23.59 -0.70 3.88
CA PHE A 237 22.98 0.52 4.39
C PHE A 237 22.82 1.61 3.32
N VAL A 238 23.80 1.86 2.45
CA VAL A 238 23.69 2.92 1.44
C VAL A 238 22.67 2.60 0.33
N GLU A 239 22.55 1.33 -0.04
CA GLU A 239 21.47 0.87 -0.91
C GLU A 239 20.11 1.04 -0.23
N ALA A 240 19.99 0.60 1.02
CA ALA A 240 18.78 0.76 1.82
C ALA A 240 18.38 2.23 1.96
N ALA A 241 19.33 3.12 2.24
CA ALA A 241 19.07 4.55 2.40
C ALA A 241 18.45 5.16 1.14
N LYS A 242 19.01 4.85 -0.04
CA LYS A 242 18.46 5.32 -1.31
C LYS A 242 17.02 4.84 -1.53
N ILE A 243 16.77 3.54 -1.34
CA ILE A 243 15.44 2.97 -1.59
C ILE A 243 14.43 3.50 -0.57
N THR A 244 14.79 3.63 0.71
CA THR A 244 13.93 4.19 1.75
C THR A 244 13.51 5.62 1.43
N VAL A 245 14.48 6.48 1.11
CA VAL A 245 14.24 7.89 0.78
C VAL A 245 13.35 8.02 -0.46
N ASN A 246 13.59 7.21 -1.50
CA ASN A 246 12.72 7.19 -2.68
C ASN A 246 11.32 6.64 -2.35
N GLY A 247 11.24 5.61 -1.51
CA GLY A 247 9.98 4.98 -1.11
C GLY A 247 9.05 5.96 -0.40
N PHE A 248 9.59 6.74 0.53
CA PHE A 248 8.89 7.82 1.22
C PHE A 248 8.82 9.13 0.40
N ASN A 249 9.35 9.13 -0.82
CA ASN A 249 9.35 10.28 -1.73
C ASN A 249 9.94 11.56 -1.12
N TYR A 250 11.03 11.45 -0.36
CA TYR A 250 11.72 12.64 0.15
C TYR A 250 12.60 13.25 -0.93
N GLU A 251 12.51 14.59 -1.06
CA GLU A 251 13.30 15.32 -2.03
C GLU A 251 14.79 15.31 -1.67
N VAL A 252 15.62 15.05 -2.69
CA VAL A 252 17.08 15.09 -2.57
C VAL A 252 17.70 15.77 -3.79
N THR A 253 18.75 16.55 -3.56
CA THR A 253 19.54 17.15 -4.66
C THR A 253 20.69 16.24 -5.07
N GLU A 254 20.57 15.58 -6.22
CA GLU A 254 21.63 14.76 -6.83
C GLU A 254 22.66 15.62 -7.56
N ASN A 255 23.59 16.24 -6.83
CA ASN A 255 24.77 16.88 -7.44
C ASN A 255 26.07 16.53 -6.70
N ASN A 256 26.12 15.33 -6.13
CA ASN A 256 27.24 14.88 -5.31
C ASN A 256 28.10 13.85 -6.05
N LYS A 257 29.43 13.94 -5.88
CA LYS A 257 30.38 12.92 -6.36
C LYS A 257 30.11 11.53 -5.76
N ILE A 258 29.52 11.50 -4.56
CA ILE A 258 29.14 10.28 -3.84
C ILE A 258 27.64 10.07 -3.99
N TRP A 259 27.23 9.10 -4.81
CA TRP A 259 25.83 8.89 -5.22
C TRP A 259 24.86 8.65 -4.04
N TYR A 260 25.31 8.02 -2.96
CA TYR A 260 24.47 7.70 -1.81
C TYR A 260 24.40 8.82 -0.77
N LYS A 261 25.31 9.80 -0.83
CA LYS A 261 25.42 10.87 0.18
C LYS A 261 24.12 11.65 0.40
N PRO A 262 23.39 12.13 -0.63
CA PRO A 262 22.15 12.85 -0.39
C PRO A 262 21.10 12.01 0.36
N TYR A 263 21.02 10.72 0.07
CA TYR A 263 20.07 9.80 0.70
C TYR A 263 20.41 9.54 2.16
N VAL A 264 21.69 9.29 2.48
CA VAL A 264 22.12 9.14 3.86
C VAL A 264 21.90 10.44 4.65
N LYS A 265 22.18 11.60 4.04
CA LYS A 265 21.91 12.91 4.67
C LYS A 265 20.43 13.14 4.93
N ALA A 266 19.54 12.73 4.03
CA ALA A 266 18.11 12.81 4.26
C ALA A 266 17.64 11.97 5.47
N LEU A 267 18.25 10.80 5.70
CA LEU A 267 17.99 9.99 6.90
C LEU A 267 18.62 10.60 8.17
N GLU A 268 19.82 11.17 8.07
CA GLU A 268 20.49 11.89 9.17
C GLU A 268 19.65 13.09 9.64
N GLU A 269 19.15 13.91 8.72
CA GLU A 269 18.28 15.07 9.01
C GLU A 269 17.02 14.67 9.78
N ARG A 270 16.51 13.45 9.54
CA ARG A 270 15.33 12.87 10.19
C ARG A 270 15.68 12.02 11.42
N LYS A 271 16.97 11.98 11.81
CA LYS A 271 17.50 11.18 12.92
C LYS A 271 17.06 9.71 12.89
N SER A 272 16.93 9.16 11.70
CA SER A 272 16.38 7.82 11.50
C SER A 272 17.43 6.74 11.36
N ILE A 273 18.73 7.05 11.47
CA ILE A 273 19.83 6.07 11.34
C ILE A 273 20.17 5.50 12.72
N PRO A 274 19.90 4.21 13.01
CA PRO A 274 20.21 3.60 14.32
C PRO A 274 21.70 3.60 14.62
N MET A 275 22.07 3.68 15.91
CA MET A 275 23.47 3.68 16.36
C MET A 275 24.21 2.36 16.09
N SER A 276 23.48 1.27 15.87
CA SER A 276 24.00 -0.05 15.46
C SER A 276 24.52 -0.09 14.03
N ILE A 277 24.19 0.90 13.20
CA ILE A 277 24.76 1.05 11.86
C ILE A 277 26.06 1.85 11.96
N TYR A 278 27.19 1.23 11.64
CA TYR A 278 28.51 1.84 11.83
C TYR A 278 29.33 2.00 10.54
N ALA A 279 28.86 1.50 9.40
CA ALA A 279 29.56 1.66 8.13
C ALA A 279 28.60 1.78 6.93
N PHE A 280 29.00 2.53 5.90
CA PHE A 280 28.22 2.66 4.67
C PHE A 280 27.90 1.32 3.99
N ALA A 281 28.85 0.40 3.99
CA ALA A 281 28.72 -0.92 3.35
C ALA A 281 28.14 -2.01 4.26
N GLN A 282 27.77 -1.67 5.51
CA GLN A 282 27.20 -2.64 6.45
C GLN A 282 25.92 -3.24 5.87
N GLU A 283 25.85 -4.56 5.80
CA GLU A 283 24.58 -5.26 5.61
C GLU A 283 23.69 -5.03 6.83
N ILE A 284 22.47 -4.56 6.61
CA ILE A 284 21.57 -4.20 7.71
C ILE A 284 20.66 -5.37 8.12
N THR A 285 20.25 -5.39 9.38
CA THR A 285 19.32 -6.40 9.90
C THR A 285 17.86 -6.00 9.70
N ARG A 286 16.96 -6.96 9.86
CA ARG A 286 15.51 -6.72 9.85
C ARG A 286 15.09 -5.76 10.98
N GLY A 287 15.69 -5.90 12.16
CA GLY A 287 15.45 -5.01 13.31
C GLY A 287 15.96 -3.59 13.07
N GLU A 288 17.17 -3.44 12.52
CA GLU A 288 17.71 -2.13 12.14
C GLU A 288 16.80 -1.42 11.14
N PHE A 289 16.28 -2.15 10.14
CA PHE A 289 15.38 -1.55 9.16
C PHE A 289 14.00 -1.21 9.73
N ALA A 290 13.44 -2.06 10.60
CA ALA A 290 12.20 -1.74 11.30
C ALA A 290 12.33 -0.44 12.11
N GLU A 291 13.45 -0.25 12.81
CA GLU A 291 13.73 0.99 13.55
C GLU A 291 13.82 2.22 12.64
N ILE A 292 14.47 2.11 11.46
CA ILE A 292 14.50 3.20 10.47
C ILE A 292 13.07 3.58 10.07
N VAL A 293 12.26 2.60 9.67
CA VAL A 293 10.86 2.81 9.23
C VAL A 293 10.03 3.43 10.34
N TYR A 294 10.10 2.88 11.55
CA TYR A 294 9.36 3.37 12.71
C TYR A 294 9.67 4.84 13.00
N ARG A 295 10.96 5.21 13.04
CA ARG A 295 11.37 6.60 13.27
C ARG A 295 10.85 7.54 12.18
N LEU A 296 10.91 7.13 10.92
CA LEU A 296 10.44 7.94 9.79
C LEU A 296 8.93 8.14 9.81
N ARG A 297 8.16 7.09 10.12
CA ARG A 297 6.70 7.13 10.14
C ARG A 297 6.16 7.95 11.31
N GLU A 298 6.76 7.79 12.48
CA GLU A 298 6.32 8.45 13.71
C GLU A 298 7.03 9.79 13.99
N GLY A 299 8.01 10.17 13.16
CA GLY A 299 8.77 11.41 13.34
C GLY A 299 9.63 11.44 14.61
N ILE A 300 10.18 10.28 15.01
CA ILE A 300 10.96 10.12 16.25
C ILE A 300 12.35 10.73 16.05
N THR A 301 12.64 11.77 16.83
CA THR A 301 13.87 12.59 16.70
C THR A 301 14.62 12.79 18.03
N ASP A 302 14.16 12.17 19.11
CA ASP A 302 14.75 12.20 20.44
C ASP A 302 15.75 11.07 20.68
N LYS A 303 15.67 9.96 19.92
CA LYS A 303 16.66 8.88 19.95
C LYS A 303 17.99 9.29 19.32
N ASP A 304 19.10 8.77 19.86
CA ASP A 304 20.42 8.90 19.26
C ASP A 304 20.43 8.34 17.83
N SER A 305 21.14 9.03 16.94
CA SER A 305 21.21 8.68 15.53
C SER A 305 22.57 9.02 14.93
N LYS A 306 23.03 8.17 14.02
CA LYS A 306 24.30 8.34 13.32
C LYS A 306 24.23 9.47 12.31
N THR A 307 25.37 10.12 12.14
CA THR A 307 25.62 11.08 11.07
C THR A 307 26.42 10.45 9.93
N PHE A 308 26.35 11.06 8.75
CA PHE A 308 27.17 10.68 7.60
C PHE A 308 28.67 10.67 7.94
N ASP A 309 29.14 11.65 8.72
CA ASP A 309 30.57 11.79 9.03
C ASP A 309 31.04 10.72 10.03
N GLU A 310 30.16 10.20 10.88
CA GLU A 310 30.46 9.07 11.77
C GLU A 310 30.52 7.73 11.04
N LEU A 311 29.72 7.56 9.98
CA LEU A 311 29.72 6.35 9.15
C LEU A 311 30.94 6.25 8.21
N GLY A 312 31.65 7.36 7.99
CA GLY A 312 32.83 7.44 7.13
C GLY A 312 34.17 7.31 7.86
N LYS A 313 34.15 7.09 9.18
CA LYS A 313 35.34 6.88 10.02
C LYS A 313 35.63 5.40 10.19
#